data_AF-A0A9D7MNS8-F1
#
_entry.id   AF-A0A9D7MNS8-F1
#
_cell.length_a   1.000
_cell.length_b   1.000
_cell.length_c   1.000
_cell.angle_alpha   90.00
_cell.angle_beta   90.00
_cell.angle_gamma   90.00
#
_symmetry.space_group_name_H-M   'P 1'
#
loop_
_entity.id
_entity.type
_entity.pdbx_description
1 polymer ?
#
loop_
_entity_poly.entity_id
_entity_poly.type
_entity_poly.pdbx_seq_one_letter_code
_entity_poly.pdbx_strand_id
1 'polypeptide(L)'
;MVSNWQVQQTDTTHNNLITSLSFVNDSLGWYCGTSGKIYKTTTGGQWLTAIELNSSEMPEGFELRQNYPNPFNSSTKIAFTIKDRGHYKLEVYSILGKTLDVIIDRTIHRVITR
;
A
#
# COMPACT_ATOMS: atom_id res chain seq x y z
N MET A 1 -24.95 -18.17 -24.59
CA MET A 1 -24.02 -17.04 -24.47
C MET A 1 -23.77 -16.83 -22.98
N VAL A 2 -22.53 -16.98 -22.52
CA VAL A 2 -22.20 -16.80 -21.10
C VAL A 2 -22.02 -15.31 -20.84
N SER A 3 -22.58 -14.81 -19.74
CA SER A 3 -22.43 -13.41 -19.34
C SER A 3 -20.98 -13.13 -18.92
N ASN A 4 -20.35 -12.13 -19.52
CA ASN A 4 -19.03 -11.63 -19.12
C ASN A 4 -19.12 -10.56 -18.00
N TRP A 5 -20.31 -10.33 -17.45
CA TRP A 5 -20.51 -9.37 -16.36
C TRP A 5 -20.00 -9.94 -15.04
N GLN A 6 -19.24 -9.14 -14.30
CA GLN A 6 -18.76 -9.46 -12.96
C GLN A 6 -19.33 -8.45 -11.97
N VAL A 7 -19.87 -8.94 -10.86
CA VAL A 7 -20.40 -8.09 -9.79
C VAL A 7 -19.24 -7.58 -8.93
N GLN A 8 -19.25 -6.28 -8.64
CA GLN A 8 -18.23 -5.62 -7.83
C GLN A 8 -18.90 -4.89 -6.66
N GLN A 9 -18.37 -5.04 -5.44
CA GLN A 9 -18.98 -4.48 -4.23
C GLN A 9 -18.12 -3.38 -3.63
N THR A 10 -18.51 -2.12 -3.77
CA THR A 10 -17.78 -1.05 -3.09
C THR A 10 -17.90 -1.16 -1.57
N ASP A 11 -16.82 -0.87 -0.85
CA ASP A 11 -16.72 -0.99 0.60
C ASP A 11 -17.60 0.03 1.32
N THR A 12 -18.90 -0.28 1.46
CA THR A 12 -19.79 0.48 2.32
C THR A 12 -20.77 -0.43 3.02
N THR A 13 -20.67 -0.44 4.34
CA THR A 13 -21.58 -1.03 5.33
C THR A 13 -23.03 -0.48 5.30
N HIS A 14 -23.39 0.29 4.28
CA HIS A 14 -24.68 0.94 4.11
C HIS A 14 -25.03 0.98 2.61
N ASN A 15 -26.32 0.87 2.28
CA ASN A 15 -26.88 0.88 0.91
C ASN A 15 -26.60 2.19 0.15
N ASN A 16 -25.36 2.37 -0.29
CA ASN A 16 -24.92 3.58 -0.98
C ASN A 16 -24.98 3.36 -2.49
N LEU A 17 -25.88 4.10 -3.14
CA LEU A 17 -26.05 4.04 -4.59
C LEU A 17 -24.94 4.87 -5.24
N ILE A 18 -24.19 4.27 -6.16
CA ILE A 18 -23.33 4.99 -7.09
C ILE A 18 -24.23 5.61 -8.14
N THR A 19 -24.19 6.93 -8.28
CA THR A 19 -25.09 7.68 -9.17
C THR A 19 -24.36 8.33 -10.34
N SER A 20 -23.04 8.50 -10.23
CA SER A 20 -22.24 9.12 -11.28
C SER A 20 -20.84 8.50 -11.34
N LEU A 21 -20.32 8.40 -12.56
CA LEU A 21 -19.00 7.86 -12.87
C LEU A 21 -18.45 8.55 -14.12
N SER A 22 -17.15 8.86 -14.11
CA SER A 22 -16.46 9.53 -15.19
C SER A 22 -15.03 9.01 -15.34
N PHE A 23 -14.58 8.83 -16.57
CA PHE A 23 -13.25 8.33 -16.92
C PHE A 23 -12.51 9.37 -17.77
N VAL A 24 -11.23 9.57 -17.43
CA VAL A 24 -10.29 10.39 -18.22
C VAL A 24 -9.66 9.54 -19.33
N ASN A 25 -9.46 8.25 -19.06
CA ASN A 25 -9.01 7.24 -20.02
C ASN A 25 -9.47 5.85 -19.54
N ASP A 26 -9.06 4.79 -20.24
CA ASP A 26 -9.48 3.41 -19.96
C ASP A 26 -9.13 2.90 -18.55
N SER A 27 -8.18 3.54 -17.86
CA SER A 27 -7.72 3.11 -16.53
C SER A 27 -8.04 4.11 -15.41
N LEU A 28 -8.06 5.40 -15.71
CA LEU A 28 -8.19 6.48 -14.72
C LEU A 28 -9.61 7.04 -14.70
N GLY A 29 -10.31 6.85 -13.59
CA GLY A 29 -11.68 7.35 -13.42
C GLY A 29 -12.08 7.59 -11.97
N TRP A 30 -13.25 8.20 -11.81
CA TRP A 30 -13.86 8.50 -10.52
C TRP A 30 -15.34 8.13 -10.52
N TYR A 31 -15.85 7.79 -9.35
CA TYR A 31 -17.27 7.57 -9.14
C TYR A 31 -17.72 8.09 -7.77
N CYS A 32 -18.97 8.52 -7.70
CA CYS A 32 -19.57 9.05 -6.48
C CYS A 32 -21.05 8.66 -6.39
N GLY A 33 -21.61 8.89 -5.21
CA GLY A 33 -22.95 8.41 -4.88
C GLY A 33 -23.57 9.12 -3.69
N THR A 34 -24.60 8.51 -3.13
CA THR A 34 -25.45 9.08 -2.07
C THR A 34 -24.74 9.32 -0.73
N SER A 35 -23.56 8.74 -0.52
CA SER A 35 -22.77 8.89 0.72
C SER A 35 -21.88 10.14 0.77
N GLY A 36 -21.85 10.96 -0.28
CA GLY A 36 -20.96 12.12 -0.38
C GLY A 36 -19.47 11.77 -0.53
N LYS A 37 -19.12 10.49 -0.59
CA LYS A 37 -17.76 10.02 -0.88
C LYS A 37 -17.49 10.04 -2.38
N ILE A 38 -16.26 10.42 -2.74
CA ILE A 38 -15.72 10.33 -4.09
C ILE A 38 -14.64 9.27 -4.09
N TYR A 39 -14.77 8.29 -4.97
CA TYR A 39 -13.82 7.20 -5.14
C TYR A 39 -13.06 7.38 -6.46
N LYS A 40 -11.82 6.91 -6.49
CA LYS A 40 -10.92 6.96 -7.64
C LYS A 40 -10.45 5.55 -7.98
N THR A 41 -10.38 5.24 -9.27
CA THR A 41 -9.70 4.03 -9.79
C THR A 41 -8.56 4.45 -10.72
N THR A 42 -7.50 3.64 -10.72
CA THR A 42 -6.37 3.72 -11.67
C THR A 42 -6.24 2.43 -12.48
N THR A 43 -7.24 1.54 -12.39
CA THR A 43 -7.26 0.19 -12.97
C THR A 43 -8.51 -0.04 -13.83
N GLY A 44 -9.23 1.00 -14.22
CA GLY A 44 -10.43 0.87 -15.06
C GLY A 44 -11.62 0.30 -14.31
N GLY A 45 -11.65 0.42 -12.98
CA GLY A 45 -12.65 -0.24 -12.14
C GLY A 45 -12.40 -1.74 -11.97
N GLN A 46 -11.29 -2.29 -12.44
CA GLN A 46 -10.91 -3.64 -12.07
C GLN A 46 -10.54 -3.64 -10.60
N TRP A 47 -11.17 -4.56 -9.86
CA TRP A 47 -10.57 -5.01 -8.62
C TRP A 47 -9.19 -5.50 -9.00
N LEU A 48 -8.18 -5.10 -8.25
CA LEU A 48 -6.99 -5.93 -8.18
C LEU A 48 -7.52 -7.25 -7.61
N THR A 49 -8.01 -8.17 -8.47
CA THR A 49 -8.04 -9.60 -8.21
C THR A 49 -6.71 -9.80 -7.57
N ALA A 50 -6.75 -10.14 -6.26
CA ALA A 50 -5.60 -10.04 -5.38
C ALA A 50 -4.39 -10.26 -6.26
N ILE A 51 -3.53 -9.25 -6.41
CA ILE A 51 -2.14 -9.61 -6.65
C ILE A 51 -2.00 -10.74 -5.64
N GLU A 52 -1.70 -11.96 -6.09
CA GLU A 52 -0.97 -12.83 -5.22
C GLU A 52 0.24 -11.95 -4.90
N LEU A 53 0.06 -11.10 -3.87
CA LEU A 53 1.00 -10.94 -2.82
C LEU A 53 1.21 -12.40 -2.55
N ASN A 54 2.22 -12.96 -3.22
CA ASN A 54 3.05 -13.97 -2.66
C ASN A 54 3.43 -13.33 -1.31
N SER A 55 2.52 -13.41 -0.35
CA SER A 55 2.72 -13.14 1.05
C SER A 55 3.71 -14.17 1.57
N SER A 56 3.98 -15.21 0.77
CA SER A 56 5.17 -16.05 0.81
C SER A 56 6.50 -15.32 0.57
N GLU A 57 6.52 -14.07 0.10
CA GLU A 57 7.74 -13.25 -0.01
C GLU A 57 7.78 -12.06 0.96
N MET A 58 6.75 -11.85 1.81
CA MET A 58 7.04 -11.11 3.03
C MET A 58 7.82 -12.09 3.91
N PRO A 59 9.15 -11.94 4.06
CA PRO A 59 9.91 -12.98 4.68
C PRO A 59 9.41 -13.08 6.12
N GLU A 60 8.93 -14.26 6.48
CA GLU A 60 8.21 -14.46 7.73
C GLU A 60 9.09 -14.01 8.90
N GLY A 61 8.71 -12.96 9.62
CA GLY A 61 9.51 -12.33 10.69
C GLY A 61 10.21 -11.02 10.31
N PHE A 62 10.02 -10.52 9.08
CA PHE A 62 10.42 -9.19 8.66
C PHE A 62 9.21 -8.28 8.51
N GLU A 63 9.24 -7.13 9.18
CA GLU A 63 8.17 -6.14 9.12
C GLU A 63 8.81 -4.75 9.04
N LEU A 64 8.32 -3.87 8.17
CA LEU A 64 8.65 -2.44 8.16
C LEU A 64 7.37 -1.66 8.45
N ARG A 65 7.35 -0.92 9.56
CA ARG A 65 6.19 -0.13 9.98
C ARG A 65 6.22 1.26 9.36
N GLN A 66 5.05 1.87 9.28
CA GLN A 66 4.93 3.26 8.86
C GLN A 66 5.80 4.17 9.74
N ASN A 67 6.41 5.16 9.11
CA ASN A 67 7.19 6.16 9.82
C ASN A 67 6.28 7.04 10.68
N TYR A 68 6.70 7.35 11.92
CA TYR A 68 5.93 8.20 12.84
C TYR A 68 6.81 9.28 13.50
N PRO A 69 6.38 10.55 13.51
CA PRO A 69 5.14 11.06 12.92
C PRO A 69 5.20 11.15 11.38
N ASN A 70 4.05 10.84 10.76
CA ASN A 70 3.68 11.11 9.38
C ASN A 70 2.29 11.77 9.43
N PRO A 71 2.08 13.02 8.97
CA PRO A 71 2.95 13.87 8.13
C PRO A 71 4.21 14.40 8.82
N PHE A 72 5.30 14.54 8.04
CA PHE A 72 6.70 14.69 8.48
C PHE A 72 7.00 15.96 9.30
N ASN A 73 7.65 15.79 10.46
CA ASN A 73 8.49 16.83 11.08
C ASN A 73 9.96 16.62 10.66
N SER A 74 10.88 17.49 11.08
CA SER A 74 12.34 17.37 10.87
C SER A 74 12.99 16.04 11.31
N SER A 75 12.24 15.14 11.96
CA SER A 75 12.60 13.80 12.39
C SER A 75 11.38 12.87 12.36
N THR A 76 11.59 11.61 11.99
CA THR A 76 10.58 10.55 12.01
C THR A 76 11.20 9.25 12.50
N LYS A 77 10.42 8.36 13.10
CA LYS A 77 10.87 7.04 13.56
C LYS A 77 10.37 5.96 12.62
N ILE A 78 11.25 5.04 12.25
CA ILE A 78 10.93 3.90 11.38
C ILE A 78 11.14 2.63 12.22
N ALA A 79 10.05 1.98 12.61
CA ALA A 79 10.11 0.72 13.34
C ALA A 79 10.15 -0.45 12.36
N PHE A 80 10.99 -1.44 12.64
CA PHE A 80 11.08 -2.65 11.84
C PHE A 80 11.35 -3.88 12.72
N THR A 81 10.97 -5.04 12.22
CA THR A 81 11.21 -6.35 12.83
C THR A 81 12.16 -7.14 11.95
N ILE A 82 13.09 -7.85 12.57
CA ILE A 82 14.01 -8.79 11.92
C ILE A 82 13.76 -10.18 12.49
N LYS A 83 13.87 -11.21 11.64
CA LYS A 83 13.63 -12.60 12.04
C LYS A 83 14.78 -13.17 12.87
N ASP A 84 15.99 -13.05 12.35
CA ASP A 84 17.19 -13.72 12.88
C ASP A 84 18.37 -12.78 13.03
N ARG A 85 19.48 -13.30 13.57
CA ARG A 85 20.77 -12.58 13.51
C ARG A 85 21.27 -12.58 12.09
N GLY A 86 21.66 -11.42 11.59
CA GLY A 86 22.08 -11.28 10.20
C GLY A 86 22.61 -9.90 9.91
N HIS A 87 23.17 -9.77 8.70
CA HIS A 87 23.54 -8.48 8.16
C HIS A 87 22.31 -7.81 7.54
N TYR A 88 21.98 -6.62 8.02
CA TYR A 88 20.79 -5.88 7.59
C TYR A 88 21.16 -4.53 7.03
N LYS A 89 20.49 -4.16 5.94
CA LYS A 89 20.62 -2.86 5.28
C LYS A 89 19.26 -2.18 5.17
N LEU A 90 19.15 -0.95 5.67
CA LEU A 90 17.95 -0.12 5.58
C LEU A 90 18.29 1.17 4.82
N GLU A 91 17.75 1.29 3.61
CA GLU A 91 18.02 2.41 2.70
C GLU A 91 16.76 3.26 2.47
N VAL A 92 16.94 4.57 2.39
CA VAL A 92 15.90 5.53 2.04
C VAL A 92 16.10 5.92 0.59
N TYR A 93 15.06 5.80 -0.23
CA TYR A 93 15.08 6.18 -1.64
C TYR A 93 14.17 7.38 -1.91
N SER A 94 14.55 8.19 -2.89
CA SER A 94 13.65 9.18 -3.50
C SER A 94 12.65 8.48 -4.42
N ILE A 95 11.56 9.18 -4.78
CA ILE A 95 10.59 8.70 -5.77
C ILE A 95 11.19 8.43 -7.16
N LEU A 96 12.40 8.94 -7.42
CA LEU A 96 13.15 8.69 -8.65
C LEU A 96 14.09 7.48 -8.52
N GLY A 97 14.02 6.74 -7.40
CA GLY A 97 14.86 5.57 -7.13
C GLY A 97 16.29 5.89 -6.67
N LYS A 98 16.61 7.17 -6.38
CA LYS A 98 17.93 7.56 -5.90
C LYS A 98 18.05 7.33 -4.39
N THR A 99 19.10 6.66 -3.94
CA THR A 99 19.41 6.53 -2.50
C THR A 99 19.66 7.91 -1.89
N LEU A 100 18.88 8.26 -0.87
CA LEU A 100 18.99 9.48 -0.09
C LEU A 100 19.79 9.26 1.18
N ASP A 101 19.63 8.09 1.82
CA ASP A 101 20.33 7.76 3.07
C ASP A 101 20.41 6.24 3.31
N VAL A 102 21.36 5.82 4.14
CA VAL A 102 21.51 4.44 4.62
C VAL A 102 21.47 4.47 6.15
N ILE A 103 20.32 4.11 6.72
CA ILE A 103 20.07 4.19 8.17
C ILE A 103 20.77 3.05 8.92
N ILE A 104 20.85 1.88 8.28
CA ILE A 104 21.48 0.68 8.86
C ILE A 104 22.25 0.00 7.74
N ASP A 105 23.48 -0.42 8.04
CA ASP A 105 24.27 -1.32 7.21
C ASP A 105 25.24 -2.10 8.13
N ARG A 106 24.71 -3.09 8.84
CA ARG A 106 25.50 -3.85 9.84
C ARG A 106 24.87 -5.17 10.26
N THR A 107 25.68 -6.01 10.91
CA THR A 107 25.22 -7.22 11.60
C THR A 107 24.47 -6.89 12.89
N ILE A 108 23.18 -7.23 12.96
CA ILE A 108 22.35 -7.08 14.15
C ILE A 108 22.27 -8.42 14.90
N HIS A 109 22.59 -8.38 16.20
CA HIS A 109 22.71 -9.57 17.04
C HIS A 109 21.51 -9.80 17.98
N ARG A 110 20.54 -8.87 18.01
CA ARG A 110 19.31 -8.92 18.84
C ARG A 110 18.20 -8.13 18.17
N VAL A 111 16.94 -8.56 18.31
CA VAL A 111 15.76 -7.75 17.91
C VAL A 111 15.84 -6.39 18.60
N ILE A 112 15.98 -5.31 17.82
CA ILE A 112 16.01 -3.94 18.32
C ILE A 112 14.65 -3.33 18.01
N THR A 113 13.80 -3.18 19.01
CA THR A 113 12.62 -2.31 18.96
C THR A 113 13.06 -0.94 19.47
N ARG A 114 13.28 0.05 18.60
CA ARG A 114 13.54 1.45 19.00
C ARG A 114 12.81 2.43 18.10
#